data_AF-I7BX56-F1
#
_entry.id   AF-I7BX56-F1
#
_cell.length_a   1.000
_cell.length_b   1.000
_cell.length_c   1.000
_cell.angle_alpha   90.00
_cell.angle_beta   90.00
_cell.angle_gamma   90.00
#
_symmetry.space_group_name_H-M   'P 1'
#
loop_
_entity.id
_entity.type
_entity.pdbx_description
1 polymer ?
#
loop_
_entity_poly.entity_id
_entity_poly.type
_entity_poly.pdbx_seq_one_letter_code
_entity_poly.pdbx_strand_id
1 'polypeptide(L)'
;MKIRELAQHWEQNAAGTLSRTGHVLHLDLESEARLAALIDMYPKRTAEELLGELVAAALEELEASFPYVQGRQVIATDEEGDPLYEESEHAIGKK
;
A
#
# COMPACT_ATOMS: atom_id res chain seq x y z
N MET A 1 -5.90 0.59 3.41
CA MET A 1 -5.98 0.40 4.85
C MET A 1 -5.35 1.61 5.50
N LYS A 2 -6.03 2.22 6.46
CA LYS A 2 -5.45 3.35 7.20
C LYS A 2 -4.32 2.84 8.08
N ILE A 3 -3.30 3.66 8.35
CA ILE A 3 -2.18 3.29 9.24
C ILE A 3 -2.63 2.78 10.63
N ARG A 4 -3.84 3.16 11.06
CA ARG A 4 -4.45 2.75 12.33
C ARG A 4 -4.96 1.29 12.32
N GLU A 5 -5.19 0.73 11.14
CA GLU A 5 -5.69 -0.64 10.92
C GLU A 5 -4.54 -1.65 10.85
N LEU A 6 -3.30 -1.19 10.59
CA LEU A 6 -2.10 -2.03 10.58
C LEU A 6 -1.89 -2.78 11.90
N ALA A 7 -2.12 -2.14 13.04
CA ALA A 7 -1.91 -2.78 14.35
C ALA A 7 -2.85 -3.98 14.56
N GLN A 8 -4.09 -3.90 14.07
CA GLN A 8 -5.04 -5.03 14.10
C GLN A 8 -4.68 -6.09 13.06
N HIS A 9 -4.20 -5.69 11.90
CA HIS A 9 -3.72 -6.61 10.87
C HIS A 9 -2.50 -7.41 11.34
N TRP A 10 -1.55 -6.77 12.06
CA TRP A 10 -0.41 -7.42 12.69
C TRP A 10 -0.80 -8.50 13.71
N GLU A 11 -1.94 -8.33 14.36
CA GLU A 11 -2.42 -9.29 15.35
C GLU A 11 -3.08 -10.51 14.69
N GLN A 12 -3.57 -10.36 13.44
CA GLN A 12 -4.45 -11.34 12.79
C GLN A 12 -3.82 -12.07 11.61
N ASN A 13 -2.93 -11.42 10.85
CA ASN A 13 -2.34 -11.97 9.64
C ASN A 13 -0.81 -11.81 9.68
N ALA A 14 -0.11 -12.95 9.73
CA ALA A 14 1.30 -13.03 9.46
C ALA A 14 1.50 -13.74 8.12
N ALA A 15 2.29 -13.14 7.24
CA ALA A 15 2.82 -13.68 5.97
C ALA A 15 1.96 -13.48 4.71
N GLY A 16 2.11 -12.33 4.07
CA GLY A 16 1.97 -12.19 2.61
C GLY A 16 3.24 -12.67 1.87
N THR A 17 3.12 -12.96 0.56
CA THR A 17 4.28 -13.38 -0.26
C THR A 17 5.19 -12.18 -0.56
N LEU A 18 6.44 -12.23 -0.10
CA LEU A 18 7.44 -11.20 -0.36
C LEU A 18 8.02 -11.32 -1.79
N SER A 19 8.28 -10.17 -2.42
CA SER A 19 8.99 -10.11 -3.70
C SER A 19 10.43 -10.63 -3.57
N ARG A 20 10.97 -11.21 -4.65
CA ARG A 20 12.39 -11.62 -4.71
C ARG A 20 13.36 -10.45 -4.83
N THR A 21 12.86 -9.25 -5.13
CA THR A 21 13.67 -8.04 -5.24
C THR A 21 13.82 -7.41 -3.85
N GLY A 22 15.06 -7.34 -3.35
CA GLY A 22 15.40 -6.63 -2.13
C GLY A 22 15.81 -5.18 -2.41
N HIS A 23 15.45 -4.28 -1.49
CA HIS A 23 15.89 -2.88 -1.49
C HIS A 23 16.63 -2.58 -0.19
N VAL A 24 17.72 -1.82 -0.27
CA VAL A 24 18.44 -1.32 0.92
C VAL A 24 17.91 0.08 1.24
N LEU A 25 17.40 0.24 2.46
CA LEU A 25 16.91 1.52 2.97
C LEU A 25 17.85 2.04 4.05
N HIS A 26 18.23 3.31 3.95
CA HIS A 26 18.90 4.01 5.03
C HIS A 26 17.90 4.98 5.64
N LEU A 27 17.54 4.75 6.90
CA LEU A 27 16.65 5.63 7.66
C LEU A 27 17.43 6.81 8.23
N ASP A 28 16.74 7.95 8.35
CA ASP A 28 17.24 9.04 9.19
C ASP A 28 17.22 8.61 10.67
N LEU A 29 17.96 9.36 11.51
CA LEU A 29 18.13 9.03 12.92
C LEU A 29 16.81 8.94 13.70
N GLU A 30 15.83 9.77 13.36
CA GLU A 30 14.54 9.80 14.05
C GLU A 30 13.70 8.59 13.66
N SER A 31 13.64 8.27 12.37
CA SER A 31 12.95 7.10 11.84
C SER A 31 13.56 5.80 12.37
N GLU A 32 14.89 5.72 12.46
CA GLU A 32 15.60 4.58 13.05
C GLU A 32 15.23 4.38 14.52
N ALA A 33 15.22 5.47 15.31
CA ALA A 33 14.84 5.41 16.72
C ALA A 33 13.38 4.96 16.91
N ARG A 34 12.47 5.41 16.05
CA ARG A 34 11.06 4.97 16.06
C ARG A 34 10.93 3.49 15.69
N LEU A 35 11.67 3.02 14.70
CA LEU A 35 11.68 1.61 14.31
C LEU A 35 12.21 0.72 15.45
N ALA A 36 13.31 1.12 16.10
CA ALA A 36 13.86 0.42 17.25
C ALA A 36 12.82 0.31 18.39
N ALA A 37 12.12 1.41 18.70
CA ALA A 37 11.06 1.40 19.71
C ALA A 37 9.90 0.45 19.33
N LEU A 38 9.54 0.35 18.06
CA LEU A 38 8.52 -0.61 17.60
C LEU A 38 8.99 -2.06 17.77
N ILE A 39 10.25 -2.36 17.49
CA ILE A 39 10.82 -3.70 17.69
C ILE A 39 10.82 -4.05 19.19
N ASP A 40 11.16 -3.11 20.06
CA ASP A 40 11.12 -3.30 21.51
C ASP A 40 9.68 -3.60 22.01
N MET A 41 8.68 -2.94 21.44
CA MET A 41 7.27 -3.16 21.76
C MET A 41 6.72 -4.49 21.19
N TYR A 42 7.22 -4.91 20.03
CA TYR A 42 6.75 -6.08 19.30
C TYR A 42 7.91 -7.05 18.99
N PRO A 43 8.49 -7.71 20.01
CA PRO A 43 9.73 -8.48 19.87
C PRO A 43 9.61 -9.74 19.01
N LYS A 44 8.39 -10.12 18.62
CA LYS A 44 8.12 -11.22 17.69
C LYS A 44 8.20 -10.81 16.22
N ARG A 45 8.39 -9.52 15.93
CA ARG A 45 8.44 -8.96 14.59
C ARG A 45 9.85 -8.51 14.26
N THR A 46 10.26 -8.68 13.01
CA THR A 46 11.53 -8.16 12.52
C THR A 46 11.39 -6.73 11.99
N ALA A 47 12.50 -6.00 11.92
CA ALA A 47 12.56 -4.70 11.27
C ALA A 47 12.02 -4.75 9.84
N GLU A 48 12.37 -5.80 9.10
CA GLU A 48 11.97 -6.01 7.70
C GLU A 48 10.46 -6.21 7.56
N GLU A 49 9.84 -7.00 8.46
CA GLU A 49 8.39 -7.18 8.48
C GLU A 49 7.67 -5.86 8.76
N LEU A 50 8.11 -5.13 9.79
CA LEU A 50 7.52 -3.84 10.15
C LEU A 50 7.64 -2.82 9.02
N LEU A 51 8.83 -2.69 8.42
CA LEU A 51 9.06 -1.79 7.31
C LEU A 51 8.24 -2.18 6.08
N GLY A 52 8.16 -3.47 5.76
CA GLY A 52 7.35 -3.96 4.65
C GLY A 52 5.87 -3.60 4.80
N GLU A 53 5.32 -3.78 6.00
CA GLU A 53 3.91 -3.47 6.27
C GLU A 53 3.64 -1.97 6.31
N LEU A 54 4.55 -1.16 6.88
CA LEU A 54 4.44 0.30 6.86
C LEU A 54 4.50 0.86 5.45
N VAL A 55 5.42 0.35 4.61
CA VAL A 55 5.53 0.76 3.20
C VAL A 55 4.27 0.37 2.43
N ALA A 56 3.74 -0.84 2.63
CA ALA A 56 2.53 -1.29 1.96
C ALA A 56 1.34 -0.38 2.29
N ALA A 57 1.12 -0.05 3.57
CA ALA A 57 0.03 0.83 3.97
C ALA A 57 0.20 2.26 3.43
N ALA A 58 1.43 2.79 3.42
CA ALA A 58 1.71 4.11 2.88
C ALA A 58 1.47 4.18 1.37
N LEU A 59 1.81 3.13 0.62
CA LEU A 59 1.53 3.04 -0.81
C LEU A 59 0.02 2.98 -1.07
N GLU A 60 -0.72 2.18 -0.31
CA GLU A 60 -2.18 2.08 -0.46
C GLU A 60 -2.87 3.41 -0.14
N GLU A 61 -2.44 4.11 0.93
CA GLU A 61 -2.96 5.43 1.28
C GLU A 61 -2.61 6.49 0.22
N LEU A 62 -1.40 6.44 -0.34
CA LEU A 62 -0.98 7.30 -1.43
C LEU A 62 -1.83 7.05 -2.70
N GLU A 63 -2.04 5.79 -3.07
CA GLU A 63 -2.89 5.41 -4.20
C GLU A 63 -4.33 5.92 -4.02
N ALA A 64 -4.89 5.76 -2.81
CA ALA A 64 -6.22 6.27 -2.49
C ALA A 64 -6.31 7.81 -2.49
N SER A 65 -5.19 8.52 -2.35
CA SER A 65 -5.14 9.98 -2.40
C SER A 65 -5.12 10.54 -3.82
N PHE A 66 -4.90 9.70 -4.84
CA PHE A 66 -4.88 10.17 -6.22
C PHE A 66 -6.27 10.64 -6.64
N PRO A 67 -6.36 11.80 -7.33
CA PRO A 67 -7.64 12.24 -7.88
C PRO A 67 -8.13 11.19 -8.87
N TYR A 68 -9.44 10.95 -8.89
CA TYR A 68 -10.05 10.11 -9.92
C TYR A 68 -9.73 10.71 -11.30
N VAL A 69 -8.81 10.09 -12.03
CA VAL A 69 -8.54 10.46 -13.42
C VAL A 69 -9.44 9.57 -14.27
N GLN A 70 -10.54 10.15 -14.72
CA GLN A 70 -11.44 9.54 -15.70
C GLN A 70 -10.60 8.97 -16.86
N GLY A 71 -10.65 7.65 -17.04
CA GLY A 71 -10.04 7.00 -18.18
C GLY A 71 -10.53 7.65 -19.48
N ARG A 72 -9.62 7.86 -20.44
CA ARG A 72 -9.92 8.54 -21.71
C ARG A 72 -10.80 7.70 -22.66
N GLN A 73 -11.34 6.58 -22.19
CA GLN A 73 -12.02 5.57 -23.00
C GLN A 73 -13.43 5.31 -22.47
N VAL A 74 -14.40 5.53 -23.36
CA VAL A 74 -15.79 5.13 -23.18
C VAL A 74 -15.86 3.62 -23.38
N ILE A 75 -16.31 2.88 -22.37
CA ILE A 75 -16.43 1.40 -22.41
C ILE A 75 -17.80 0.93 -22.86
N ALA A 76 -18.83 1.76 -22.71
CA ALA A 76 -20.17 1.46 -23.15
C ALA A 76 -20.97 2.75 -23.35
N THR A 77 -22.08 2.66 -24.08
CA THR A 77 -23.08 3.71 -24.16
C THR A 77 -24.36 3.11 -23.63
N ASP A 78 -25.04 3.78 -22.69
CA ASP A 78 -26.28 3.28 -22.13
C ASP A 78 -27.45 3.40 -23.14
N GLU A 79 -28.64 2.94 -22.73
CA GLU A 79 -29.84 2.94 -23.58
C GLU A 79 -30.34 4.34 -23.95
N GLU A 80 -29.87 5.40 -23.25
CA GLU A 80 -30.18 6.80 -23.54
C GLU A 80 -29.12 7.50 -24.41
N GLY A 81 -28.00 6.83 -24.69
CA GLY A 81 -26.92 7.37 -25.50
C GLY A 81 -25.80 8.04 -24.69
N ASP A 82 -25.81 7.90 -23.37
CA ASP A 82 -24.80 8.51 -22.51
C ASP A 82 -23.54 7.63 -22.41
N PRO A 83 -22.34 8.22 -22.52
CA PRO A 83 -21.09 7.48 -22.47
C PRO A 83 -20.77 7.01 -21.04
N LEU A 84 -20.64 5.70 -20.87
CA LEU A 84 -20.12 5.03 -19.68
C LEU A 84 -18.60 4.84 -19.81
N TYR A 85 -17.84 5.26 -18.80
CA TYR A 85 -16.36 5.23 -18.80
C TYR A 85 -15.82 4.04 -18.00
N GLU A 86 -14.66 3.51 -18.40
CA GLU A 86 -14.00 2.41 -17.69
C GLU A 86 -13.73 2.82 -16.24
N GLU A 87 -14.24 2.06 -15.27
CA GLU A 87 -13.67 2.10 -13.93
C GLU A 87 -12.28 1.50 -14.05
N SER A 88 -11.28 2.38 -14.01
CA SER A 88 -9.89 1.98 -14.24
C SER A 88 -9.42 1.18 -13.03
N GLU A 89 -9.53 -0.14 -13.09
CA GLU A 89 -8.70 -1.00 -12.26
C GLU A 89 -7.24 -0.74 -12.64
N HIS A 90 -6.56 -0.01 -11.76
CA HIS A 90 -5.12 -0.06 -11.49
C HIS A 90 -4.21 -0.36 -12.69
N ALA A 91 -3.77 0.70 -13.37
CA ALA A 91 -2.60 0.63 -14.22
C ALA A 91 -1.31 0.70 -13.39
N ILE A 92 -1.02 -0.34 -12.59
CA ILE A 92 0.35 -0.58 -12.10
C ILE A 92 0.75 -2.00 -12.46
N GLY A 93 1.46 -2.15 -13.58
CA GLY A 93 2.12 -3.42 -13.93
C GLY A 93 1.94 -3.93 -15.36
N LYS A 94 2.23 -3.10 -16.37
CA LYS A 94 2.60 -3.59 -17.71
C LYS A 94 3.77 -2.77 -18.26
N LYS A 95 4.99 -3.15 -17.88
CA LYS A 95 6.17 -3.14 -18.75
C LYS A 95 7.20 -4.15 -18.25
#